data_AF-A0A3D4CL34-F1
#
_entry.id   AF-A0A3D4CL34-F1
#
_cell.length_a   1.000
_cell.length_b   1.000
_cell.length_c   1.000
_cell.angle_alpha   90.00
_cell.angle_beta   90.00
_cell.angle_gamma   90.00
#
_symmetry.space_group_name_H-M   'P 1'
#
loop_
_entity.id
_entity.type
_entity.pdbx_description
1 polymer ?
#
loop_
_entity_poly.entity_id
_entity_poly.type
_entity_poly.pdbx_seq_one_letter_code
_entity_poly.pdbx_strand_id
1 'polypeptide(L)' 'EKLEKFLQGKPVAEQEIGMQLIFEMVSYAETAVCRRKQLLYYFGEEYDEVECQEKGMCDNCANPKERFEGKE' A
#
# COMPACT_ATOMS: atom_id res chain seq x y z
N GLU A 1 2.87 15.51 -7.79
CA GLU A 1 3.66 16.54 -8.54
C GLU A 1 4.98 16.07 -9.21
N LYS A 2 5.99 15.52 -8.51
CA LYS A 2 7.27 15.17 -9.16
C LYS A 2 7.22 13.85 -9.96
N LEU A 3 6.48 12.86 -9.46
CA LEU A 3 6.37 11.54 -10.10
C LEU A 3 5.53 11.58 -11.38
N GLU A 4 4.43 12.33 -11.36
CA GLU A 4 3.57 12.57 -12.53
C GLU A 4 4.31 13.26 -13.69
N LYS A 5 5.27 14.14 -13.38
CA LYS A 5 6.12 14.79 -14.39
C LYS A 5 6.96 13.80 -15.19
N PHE A 6 7.31 12.64 -14.63
CA PHE A 6 8.02 11.58 -15.38
C PHE A 6 7.11 10.81 -16.36
N LEU A 7 5.80 10.97 -16.24
CA LEU A 7 4.82 10.39 -17.15
C LEU A 7 4.50 11.34 -18.32
N GLN A 8 4.80 12.63 -18.19
CA GLN A 8 4.59 13.61 -19.26
C GLN A 8 5.39 13.26 -20.51
N GLY A 9 4.71 13.24 -21.66
CA GLY A 9 5.31 12.92 -22.96
C GLY A 9 5.31 11.43 -23.33
N LYS A 10 4.89 10.54 -22.43
CA LYS A 10 4.67 9.11 -22.74
C LYS A 10 3.33 8.89 -23.47
N PRO A 11 3.15 7.77 -24.18
CA PRO A 11 1.84 7.37 -24.69
C PRO A 11 0.77 7.31 -23.59
N VAL A 12 -0.49 7.63 -23.90
CA VAL A 12 -1.59 7.69 -22.92
C VAL A 12 -1.69 6.41 -22.09
N ALA A 13 -1.61 5.24 -22.74
CA ALA A 13 -1.67 3.95 -22.04
C ALA A 13 -0.54 3.78 -21.00
N GLU A 14 0.68 4.26 -21.29
CA GLU A 14 1.79 4.20 -20.33
C GLU A 14 1.59 5.19 -19.18
N GLN A 15 0.95 6.34 -19.43
CA GLN A 15 0.62 7.30 -18.38
C GLN A 15 -0.42 6.72 -17.42
N GLU A 16 -1.46 6.07 -17.94
CA GLU A 16 -2.51 5.44 -17.13
C GLU A 16 -1.94 4.33 -16.25
N ILE A 17 -1.15 3.42 -16.82
CA ILE A 17 -0.46 2.37 -16.06
C ILE A 17 0.48 2.98 -15.02
N GLY A 18 1.29 3.96 -15.42
CA GLY A 18 2.21 4.64 -14.52
C GLY A 18 1.50 5.32 -13.35
N MET A 19 0.34 5.91 -13.60
CA MET A 19 -0.48 6.54 -12.57
C MET A 19 -1.05 5.50 -11.61
N GLN A 20 -1.54 4.38 -12.13
CA GLN A 20 -2.02 3.26 -11.30
C GLN A 20 -0.92 2.76 -10.36
N LEU A 21 0.28 2.51 -10.87
CA LEU A 21 1.44 2.05 -10.07
C LEU A 21 1.80 3.06 -8.97
N ILE A 22 1.74 4.36 -9.27
CA ILE A 22 1.99 5.41 -8.26
C ILE A 22 0.92 5.36 -7.16
N PHE A 23 -0.36 5.24 -7.53
CA PHE A 23 -1.45 5.18 -6.55
C PHE A 23 -1.39 3.92 -5.69
N GLU A 24 -0.99 2.78 -6.25
CA GLU A 24 -0.76 1.54 -5.49
C GLU A 24 0.38 1.72 -4.47
N MET A 25 1.47 2.39 -4.86
CA MET A 25 2.58 2.71 -3.94
C MET A 25 2.18 3.70 -2.84
N VAL A 26 1.38 4.73 -3.16
CA VAL A 26 0.81 5.64 -2.15
C VAL A 26 -0.08 4.87 -1.19
N SER A 27 -0.96 4.02 -1.70
CA SER A 27 -1.86 3.18 -0.91
C SER A 27 -1.08 2.24 0.01
N TYR A 28 0.04 1.68 -0.46
CA TYR A 28 0.94 0.87 0.37
C TYR A 28 1.62 1.70 1.46
N ALA A 29 2.06 2.92 1.16
CA ALA A 29 2.74 3.80 2.11
C ALA A 29 1.81 4.29 3.23
N GLU A 30 0.56 4.64 2.88
CA GLU A 30 -0.42 5.28 3.79
C GLU A 30 -1.28 4.27 4.58
N THR A 31 -1.22 2.99 4.22
CA THR A 31 -2.01 1.93 4.85
C THR A 31 -1.86 1.86 6.37
N ALA A 32 -2.95 1.55 7.06
CA ALA A 32 -2.96 1.21 8.48
C ALA A 32 -3.05 -0.32 8.73
N VAL A 33 -3.12 -1.14 7.67
CA VAL A 33 -3.14 -2.60 7.78
C VAL A 33 -1.72 -3.18 7.82
N CYS A 34 -1.56 -4.47 8.08
CA CYS A 34 -0.25 -5.14 8.00
C CYS A 34 0.41 -4.89 6.63
N ARG A 35 1.60 -4.28 6.61
CA ARG A 35 2.31 -3.98 5.35
C ARG A 35 2.67 -5.24 4.57
N ARG A 36 3.04 -6.32 5.28
CA ARG A 36 3.42 -7.59 4.63
C ARG A 36 2.25 -8.22 3.91
N LYS A 37 1.07 -8.23 4.53
CA LYS A 37 -0.17 -8.73 3.90
C LYS A 37 -0.47 -7.98 2.61
N GLN A 38 -0.43 -6.65 2.64
CA GLN A 38 -0.72 -5.83 1.46
C GLN A 38 0.32 -6.01 0.34
N LEU A 39 1.61 -6.07 0.70
CA LEU A 39 2.68 -6.26 -0.27
C LEU A 39 2.59 -7.64 -0.96
N LEU A 40 2.36 -8.70 -0.20
CA LEU A 40 2.27 -10.06 -0.73
C LEU A 40 1.00 -10.23 -1.57
N TYR A 41 -0.13 -9.68 -1.11
CA TYR A 41 -1.38 -9.66 -1.88
C TYR A 41 -1.23 -8.97 -3.24
N TYR A 42 -0.47 -7.87 -3.31
CA TYR A 42 -0.19 -7.19 -4.58
C TYR A 42 0.50 -8.10 -5.62
N PHE A 43 1.34 -9.04 -5.17
CA PHE A 43 1.99 -10.03 -6.02
C PHE A 43 1.21 -11.34 -6.16
N GLY A 44 -0.04 -11.40 -5.67
CA GLY A 44 -0.89 -12.59 -5.73
C GLY A 44 -0.53 -13.67 -4.70
N GLU A 45 0.22 -13.32 -3.66
CA GLU A 45 0.57 -14.23 -2.55
C GLU A 45 -0.39 -14.03 -1.38
N GLU A 46 -0.98 -15.13 -0.90
CA GLU A 46 -1.76 -15.13 0.34
C GLU A 46 -0.83 -15.10 1.56
N TYR A 47 -1.15 -14.25 2.53
CA TYR A 47 -0.37 -14.11 3.75
C TYR A 47 -1.28 -14.08 4.97
N ASP A 48 -1.12 -15.07 5.84
CA ASP A 48 -1.70 -15.04 7.18
C ASP A 48 -0.89 -14.08 8.06
N GLU A 49 -1.52 -12.97 8.43
CA GLU A 49 -0.88 -11.90 9.19
C GLU A 49 -0.77 -12.17 10.69
N VAL A 50 -1.30 -13.29 11.20
CA VAL A 50 -1.28 -13.63 12.65
C VAL A 50 0.13 -13.53 13.22
N GLU A 51 1.12 -14.15 12.58
CA GLU A 51 2.49 -14.11 13.07
C GLU A 51 3.07 -12.67 13.04
N CYS A 52 2.72 -11.87 12.02
CA CYS A 52 3.18 -10.49 11.93
C CYS A 52 2.53 -9.61 13.01
N GLN A 53 1.26 -9.86 13.34
CA GLN A 53 0.53 -9.18 14.40
C GLN A 53 1.10 -9.54 15.77
N GLU A 54 1.43 -10.81 16.03
CA GLU A 54 1.99 -11.26 17.29
C GLU A 54 3.44 -10.83 17.50
N LYS A 55 4.28 -10.90 16.45
CA LYS A 55 5.72 -10.63 16.54
C LYS A 55 6.14 -9.23 16.09
N GLY A 56 5.20 -8.41 15.62
CA GLY A 56 5.46 -7.03 15.20
C GLY A 56 6.43 -6.93 14.01
N MET A 57 6.29 -7.79 13.00
CA MET A 57 7.30 -7.89 11.94
C MET A 57 7.21 -6.81 10.83
N CYS A 58 6.26 -5.88 10.96
CA CYS A 58 6.22 -4.62 10.22
C CYS A 58 5.84 -3.47 11.17
N ASP A 59 6.10 -2.24 10.76
CA ASP A 59 5.83 -1.02 11.54
C ASP A 59 4.36 -0.89 11.97
N ASN A 60 3.40 -1.20 11.09
CA ASN A 60 1.98 -1.12 11.42
C ASN A 60 1.54 -2.17 12.47
N CYS A 61 2.15 -3.36 12.46
CA CYS A 61 1.87 -4.39 13.47
C CYS A 61 2.63 -4.13 14.77
N ALA A 62 3.84 -3.58 14.69
CA ALA A 62 4.64 -3.21 15.86
C ALA A 62 4.07 -1.98 16.59
N ASN A 63 3.46 -1.05 15.85
CA ASN A 63 2.92 0.20 16.36
C ASN A 63 1.49 0.41 15.82
N PRO A 64 0.50 -0.35 16.32
CA PRO A 64 -0.87 -0.26 15.84
C PRO A 64 -1.44 1.13 16.12
N LYS A 65 -2.01 1.76 15.08
CA LYS A 65 -2.76 3.02 15.23
C LYS A 65 -4.05 2.78 16.01
N GLU A 66 -4.45 3.74 16.84
CA GLU A 66 -5.75 3.73 17.50
C GLU A 66 -6.88 3.65 16.45
N ARG A 67 -7.81 2.72 16.67
CA ARG A 67 -8.96 2.51 15.80
C ARG A 67 -10.19 3.12 16.46
N PHE A 68 -10.98 3.85 15.68
CA PHE A 68 -12.28 4.36 16.07
C PHE A 68 -13.33 3.87 15.09
N GLU A 69 -14.56 3.71 15.56
CA GLU A 69 -15.69 3.44 14.69
C GLU A 69 -16.01 4.71 13.90
N GLY A 70 -15.90 4.61 12.56
CA GLY A 70 -16.35 5.68 11.68
C GLY A 70 -17.86 5.86 11.85
N LYS A 71 -18.28 7.02 12.35
CA LYS A 71 -19.69 7.44 12.30
C LYS A 71 -19.89 8.22 11.00
N GLU A 72 -21.03 8.02 10.35
CA GLU A 72 -21.43 8.74 9.12
C GLU A 72 -21.38 10.26 9.29
#